data_AF-A0AAE7CW27-F1
#
_entry.id   AF-A0AAE7CW27-F1
#
_cell.length_a   1.000
_cell.length_b   1.000
_cell.length_c   1.000
_cell.angle_alpha   90.00
_cell.angle_beta   90.00
_cell.angle_gamma   90.00
#
_symmetry.space_group_name_H-M   'P 1'
#
loop_
_entity.id
_entity.type
_entity.pdbx_description
1 polymer ?
#
loop_
_entity_poly.entity_id
_entity_poly.type
_entity_poly.pdbx_seq_one_letter_code
_entity_poly.pdbx_strand_id
1 'polypeptide(L)'
;MDNYVLVLRNDPYISESLKYNELTGRIDIVKILWWNDEICKLDDDARTYYYYYCERYYGLCSENCMDKALRIEAKNRAYHPICEYLEELKWDGQERIRYVLQRYMGADASDFVYEVMKHFLMEALSRIYRPGCKADEMLCLVGQQGAGKSTFFRFLVLNDDWFSDDLRNLGDNKIYEHLRGHWIIEMPGMVATISARNNEEIKSFLTRQKDTYRDPYAKYAEDRKRQCLFAGSANTRQFIPFDRTGARRFLPIAIDSSKAEKHILDDEKEA
;
A
#
# COMPACT_ATOMS: atom_id res chain seq x y z
N MET A 1 11.28 5.76 32.39
CA MET A 1 10.58 5.97 31.11
C MET A 1 10.47 7.45 30.79
N ASP A 2 9.93 8.28 31.68
CA ASP A 2 9.77 9.73 31.48
C ASP A 2 11.07 10.46 31.09
N ASN A 3 12.21 10.07 31.68
CA ASN A 3 13.51 10.64 31.30
C ASN A 3 13.84 10.42 29.81
N TYR A 4 13.53 9.25 29.25
CA TYR A 4 13.76 9.00 27.81
C TYR A 4 12.85 9.88 26.95
N VAL A 5 11.59 10.06 27.35
CA VAL A 5 10.65 10.95 26.64
C VAL A 5 11.14 12.39 26.70
N LEU A 6 11.67 12.83 27.84
CA LEU A 6 12.25 14.17 27.98
C LEU A 6 13.44 14.36 27.04
N VAL A 7 14.35 13.38 26.97
CA VAL A 7 15.50 13.43 26.05
C VAL A 7 15.03 13.46 24.59
N LEU A 8 14.16 12.53 24.18
CA LEU A 8 13.64 12.46 22.80
C LEU A 8 12.90 13.71 22.34
N ARG A 9 12.36 14.52 23.27
CA ARG A 9 11.63 15.75 22.93
C ARG A 9 12.50 17.00 22.90
N ASN A 10 13.55 17.05 23.72
CA ASN A 10 14.29 18.29 23.97
C ASN A 10 15.74 18.24 23.50
N ASP A 11 16.32 17.06 23.29
CA ASP A 11 17.69 16.93 22.81
C ASP A 11 17.80 17.43 21.36
N PRO A 12 18.70 18.37 21.03
CA PRO A 12 18.74 19.00 19.71
C PRO A 12 19.13 18.04 18.58
N TYR A 13 19.83 16.95 18.87
CA TYR A 13 20.25 15.98 17.86
C TYR A 13 19.12 15.02 17.53
N ILE A 14 18.45 14.46 18.54
CA ILE A 14 17.43 13.42 18.31
C ILE A 14 15.98 13.93 18.42
N SER A 15 15.75 15.19 18.83
CA SER A 15 14.40 15.75 18.80
C SER A 15 13.85 15.72 17.40
N GLU A 16 12.55 15.41 17.32
CA GLU A 16 11.80 15.40 16.07
C GLU A 16 12.30 14.38 15.03
N SER A 17 13.14 13.43 15.43
CA SER A 17 13.65 12.41 14.50
C SER A 17 12.65 11.29 14.23
N LEU A 18 11.64 11.06 15.09
CA LEU A 18 10.75 9.91 15.00
C LEU A 18 9.34 10.30 14.57
N LYS A 19 8.76 9.53 13.66
CA LYS A 19 7.33 9.57 13.30
C LYS A 19 6.76 8.15 13.23
N TYR A 20 5.47 8.01 13.53
CA TYR A 20 4.76 6.74 13.34
C TYR A 20 4.06 6.73 12.00
N ASN A 21 4.43 5.79 11.13
CA ASN A 21 3.84 5.65 9.81
C ASN A 21 2.56 4.81 9.91
N GLU A 22 1.41 5.42 9.63
CA GLU A 22 0.10 4.76 9.75
C GLU A 22 -0.16 3.73 8.65
N LEU A 23 0.47 3.88 7.48
CA LEU A 23 0.37 2.92 6.37
C LEU A 23 1.13 1.63 6.70
N THR A 24 2.39 1.77 7.14
CA THR A 24 3.26 0.63 7.46
C THR A 24 3.12 0.20 8.92
N GLY A 25 2.48 0.97 9.79
CA GLY A 25 2.42 0.75 11.24
C GLY A 25 3.78 0.67 11.95
N ARG A 26 4.85 1.17 11.34
CA ARG A 26 6.23 1.16 11.87
C ARG A 26 6.65 2.56 12.30
N ILE A 27 7.78 2.63 13.00
CA ILE A 27 8.41 3.90 13.34
C ILE A 27 9.41 4.22 12.24
N ASP A 28 9.34 5.43 11.70
CA ASP A 28 10.30 5.96 10.74
C ASP A 28 11.17 7.02 11.43
N ILE A 29 12.43 7.07 11.01
CA ILE A 29 13.44 8.03 11.44
C ILE A 29 13.55 9.08 10.33
N VAL A 30 12.83 10.18 10.52
CA VAL A 30 12.62 11.24 9.53
C VAL A 30 13.67 12.36 9.60
N LYS A 31 14.79 12.12 10.29
CA LYS A 31 15.90 13.05 10.44
C LYS A 31 17.21 12.31 10.23
N ILE A 32 18.11 12.91 9.46
CA ILE A 32 19.49 12.41 9.29
C ILE A 32 20.23 12.65 10.61
N LEU A 33 20.68 11.57 11.25
CA LEU A 33 21.47 11.56 12.48
C LEU A 33 22.94 11.24 12.15
N TRP A 34 23.80 11.19 13.15
CA TRP A 34 25.24 10.97 12.97
C TRP A 34 25.63 9.57 12.46
N TRP A 35 24.67 8.66 12.28
CA TRP A 35 24.91 7.24 11.95
C TRP A 35 24.18 6.77 10.68
N ASN A 36 23.29 7.59 10.11
CA ASN A 36 22.55 7.28 8.88
C ASN A 36 22.73 8.38 7.85
N ASP A 37 22.68 8.01 6.56
CA ASP A 37 22.79 8.95 5.45
C ASP A 37 21.43 9.38 4.88
N GLU A 38 20.36 8.65 5.21
CA GLU A 38 19.01 8.86 4.70
C GLU A 38 17.91 8.60 5.74
N ILE A 39 16.68 9.03 5.43
CA ILE A 39 15.49 8.69 6.20
C ILE A 39 15.27 7.18 6.11
N CYS A 40 15.11 6.53 7.25
CA CYS A 40 15.02 5.07 7.31
C CYS A 40 13.95 4.61 8.29
N LYS A 41 13.64 3.31 8.27
CA LYS A 41 12.75 2.68 9.26
C LYS A 41 13.57 2.40 10.53
N LEU A 42 12.95 2.52 11.70
CA LEU A 42 13.56 2.07 12.95
C LEU A 42 13.73 0.54 12.90
N ASP A 43 14.97 0.09 12.77
CA ASP A 43 15.40 -1.30 12.86
C ASP A 43 16.28 -1.54 14.11
N ASP A 44 16.87 -2.74 14.21
CA ASP A 44 17.67 -3.14 15.37
C ASP A 44 18.99 -2.35 15.47
N ASP A 45 19.58 -1.96 14.35
CA ASP A 45 20.80 -1.15 14.32
C ASP A 45 20.50 0.29 14.76
N ALA A 46 19.47 0.90 14.19
CA ALA A 46 18.98 2.21 14.59
C ALA A 46 18.66 2.24 16.08
N ARG A 47 17.96 1.22 16.58
CA ARG A 47 17.65 1.05 18.01
C ARG A 47 18.92 1.03 18.87
N THR A 48 19.97 0.36 18.41
CA THR A 48 21.27 0.30 19.09
C THR A 48 21.91 1.69 19.18
N TYR A 49 21.83 2.51 18.13
CA TYR A 49 22.35 3.88 18.16
C TYR A 49 21.58 4.80 19.13
N TYR A 50 20.25 4.71 19.18
CA TYR A 50 19.46 5.45 20.18
C TYR A 50 19.83 5.02 21.60
N TYR A 51 20.02 3.72 21.82
CA TYR A 51 20.41 3.18 23.12
C TYR A 51 21.77 3.72 23.54
N TYR A 52 22.77 3.56 22.68
CA TYR A 52 24.13 4.03 22.93
C TYR A 52 24.18 5.54 23.22
N TYR A 53 23.42 6.35 22.48
CA TYR A 53 23.33 7.79 22.70
C TYR A 53 22.76 8.13 24.09
N CYS A 54 21.63 7.50 24.46
CA CYS A 54 20.99 7.73 25.75
C CYS A 54 21.87 7.25 26.92
N GLU A 55 22.58 6.13 26.76
CA GLU A 55 23.52 5.64 27.75
C GLU A 55 24.71 6.59 27.90
N ARG A 56 25.34 6.99 26.79
CA ARG A 56 26.58 7.78 26.79
C ARG A 56 26.39 9.20 27.33
N TYR A 57 25.32 9.88 26.92
CA TYR A 57 25.13 11.30 27.22
C TYR A 57 24.18 11.56 28.39
N TYR A 58 23.30 10.60 28.72
CA TYR A 58 22.27 10.77 29.75
C TYR A 58 22.31 9.70 30.85
N GLY A 59 23.19 8.70 30.76
CA GLY A 59 23.30 7.62 31.75
C GLY A 59 22.06 6.71 31.81
N LEU A 60 21.27 6.66 30.74
CA LEU A 60 20.03 5.89 30.68
C LEU A 60 20.26 4.52 30.03
N CYS A 61 20.28 3.46 30.84
CA CYS A 61 20.64 2.08 30.42
C CYS A 61 19.45 1.09 30.36
N SER A 62 18.19 1.56 30.36
CA SER A 62 17.01 0.69 30.30
C SER A 62 16.42 0.61 28.89
N GLU A 63 16.79 -0.44 28.15
CA GLU A 63 16.24 -0.74 26.82
C GLU A 63 14.70 -0.77 26.78
N ASN A 64 14.07 -1.45 27.75
CA ASN A 64 12.60 -1.53 27.79
C ASN A 64 11.93 -0.15 27.95
N CYS A 65 12.53 0.74 28.74
CA CYS A 65 12.03 2.10 28.89
C CYS A 65 12.25 2.91 27.60
N MET A 66 13.39 2.72 26.94
CA MET A 66 13.69 3.35 25.66
C MET A 66 12.68 2.94 24.59
N ASP A 67 12.45 1.64 24.40
CA ASP A 67 11.53 1.13 23.36
C ASP A 67 10.11 1.68 23.53
N LYS A 68 9.64 1.79 24.79
CA LYS A 68 8.34 2.40 25.09
C LYS A 68 8.35 3.90 24.79
N ALA A 69 9.43 4.61 25.10
CA ALA A 69 9.55 6.04 24.84
C ALA A 69 9.62 6.35 23.33
N LEU A 70 10.40 5.58 22.56
CA LEU A 70 10.45 5.65 21.09
C LEU A 70 9.06 5.49 20.48
N ARG A 71 8.30 4.49 20.94
CA ARG A 71 6.92 4.25 20.47
C ARG A 71 5.97 5.39 20.79
N ILE A 72 6.04 5.95 22.00
CA ILE A 72 5.20 7.09 22.39
C ILE A 72 5.53 8.30 21.54
N GLU A 73 6.81 8.62 21.40
CA GLU A 73 7.23 9.82 20.69
C GLU A 73 6.87 9.74 19.20
N ALA A 74 7.14 8.60 18.57
CA ALA A 74 6.71 8.35 17.19
C ALA A 74 5.18 8.50 17.04
N LYS A 75 4.39 7.90 17.94
CA LYS A 75 2.92 7.97 17.86
C LYS A 75 2.36 9.38 18.04
N ASN A 76 3.02 10.25 18.80
CA ASN A 76 2.59 11.66 18.92
C ASN A 76 2.75 12.43 17.62
N ARG A 77 3.60 11.94 16.70
CA ARG A 77 3.88 12.52 15.38
C ARG A 77 3.53 11.51 14.28
N ALA A 78 2.37 10.88 14.41
CA ALA A 78 1.88 9.94 13.42
C ALA A 78 1.59 10.66 12.08
N TYR A 79 1.80 9.95 10.99
CA TYR A 79 1.54 10.44 9.65
C TYR A 79 1.16 9.30 8.71
N HIS A 80 0.40 9.62 7.66
CA HIS A 80 0.09 8.68 6.59
C HIS A 80 0.76 9.17 5.29
N PRO A 81 1.80 8.49 4.78
CA PRO A 81 2.65 9.01 3.70
C PRO A 81 1.87 9.33 2.42
N ILE A 82 0.86 8.52 2.08
CA ILE A 82 0.03 8.73 0.90
C ILE A 82 -0.92 9.90 1.09
N CYS A 83 -1.45 10.09 2.30
CA CYS A 83 -2.39 11.18 2.55
C CYS A 83 -1.65 12.51 2.52
N GLU A 84 -0.48 12.60 3.19
CA GLU A 84 0.38 13.78 3.14
C GLU A 84 0.75 14.11 1.68
N TYR A 85 1.18 13.12 0.89
CA TYR A 85 1.50 13.32 -0.52
C TYR A 85 0.30 13.84 -1.33
N LEU A 86 -0.87 13.21 -1.20
CA LEU A 86 -2.08 13.61 -1.94
C LEU A 86 -2.59 15.00 -1.54
N GLU A 87 -2.42 15.40 -0.28
CA GLU A 87 -2.82 16.72 0.24
C GLU A 87 -1.92 17.85 -0.28
N GLU A 88 -0.69 17.53 -0.70
CA GLU A 88 0.24 18.48 -1.34
C GLU A 88 -0.05 18.69 -2.83
N LEU A 89 -0.74 17.75 -3.49
CA LEU A 89 -1.02 17.81 -4.92
C LEU A 89 -1.95 18.97 -5.27
N LYS A 90 -1.63 19.63 -6.39
CA LYS A 90 -2.48 20.66 -6.99
C LYS A 90 -3.02 20.14 -8.31
N TRP A 91 -4.34 20.13 -8.45
CA TRP A 91 -4.96 19.78 -9.71
C TRP A 91 -4.63 20.85 -10.77
N ASP A 92 -4.19 20.38 -11.92
CA ASP A 92 -3.79 21.20 -13.06
C ASP A 92 -4.94 21.56 -14.00
N GLY A 93 -6.17 21.13 -13.67
CA GLY A 93 -7.37 21.42 -14.45
C GLY A 93 -7.64 20.44 -15.60
N GLN A 94 -6.78 19.44 -15.83
CA GLN A 94 -6.97 18.49 -16.93
C GLN A 94 -7.62 17.19 -16.44
N GLU A 95 -8.69 16.75 -17.11
CA GLU A 95 -9.35 15.47 -16.84
C GLU A 95 -8.57 14.33 -17.50
N ARG A 96 -7.87 13.52 -16.69
CA ARG A 96 -7.10 12.36 -17.17
C ARG A 96 -7.80 11.02 -16.98
N ILE A 97 -8.62 10.89 -15.92
CA ILE A 97 -9.26 9.61 -15.55
C ILE A 97 -10.10 9.03 -16.70
N ARG A 98 -10.80 9.89 -17.46
CA ARG A 98 -11.67 9.46 -18.57
C ARG A 98 -10.95 8.70 -19.68
N TYR A 99 -9.70 9.04 -19.94
CA TYR A 99 -8.97 8.53 -21.10
C TYR A 99 -7.70 7.76 -20.73
N VAL A 100 -7.35 7.65 -19.44
CA VAL A 100 -6.09 7.03 -18.99
C VAL A 100 -5.95 5.58 -19.49
N LEU A 101 -7.01 4.77 -19.41
CA LEU A 101 -7.00 3.38 -19.87
C LEU A 101 -7.04 3.28 -21.40
N GLN A 102 -7.66 4.22 -22.10
CA GLN A 102 -7.59 4.27 -23.56
C GLN A 102 -6.17 4.60 -24.02
N ARG A 103 -5.59 5.67 -23.46
CA ARG A 103 -4.27 6.21 -23.82
C ARG A 103 -3.16 5.18 -23.64
N TYR A 104 -3.09 4.54 -22.47
CA TYR A 104 -1.97 3.65 -22.13
C TYR A 104 -2.27 2.17 -22.31
N MET A 105 -3.54 1.76 -22.29
CA MET A 105 -3.92 0.34 -22.36
C MET A 105 -4.77 0.00 -23.60
N GLY A 106 -5.19 0.99 -24.40
CA GLY A 106 -6.04 0.77 -25.58
C GLY A 106 -7.43 0.22 -25.24
N ALA A 107 -7.95 0.54 -24.04
CA ALA A 107 -9.33 0.23 -23.68
C ALA A 107 -10.34 1.10 -24.45
N ASP A 108 -11.60 0.66 -24.51
CA ASP A 108 -12.67 1.41 -25.15
C ASP A 108 -12.94 2.75 -24.43
N ALA A 109 -13.14 3.83 -25.19
CA ALA A 109 -13.52 5.15 -24.70
C ALA A 109 -15.02 5.22 -24.31
N SER A 110 -15.45 4.31 -23.45
CA SER A 110 -16.85 4.18 -23.02
C SER A 110 -17.08 4.75 -21.62
N ASP A 111 -18.31 5.17 -21.34
CA ASP A 111 -18.70 5.62 -20.00
C ASP A 111 -18.52 4.50 -18.95
N PHE A 112 -18.68 3.24 -19.35
CA PHE A 112 -18.40 2.09 -18.49
C PHE A 112 -16.93 2.06 -18.01
N VAL A 113 -15.98 2.18 -18.95
CA VAL A 113 -14.53 2.18 -18.62
C VAL A 113 -14.17 3.35 -17.72
N TYR A 114 -14.73 4.54 -18.01
CA TYR A 114 -14.55 5.72 -17.18
C TYR A 114 -15.07 5.52 -15.76
N GLU A 115 -16.31 5.08 -15.59
CA GLU A 115 -16.93 4.91 -14.28
C GLU A 115 -16.23 3.82 -13.46
N VAL A 116 -15.79 2.72 -14.10
CA VAL A 116 -15.01 1.68 -13.42
C VAL A 116 -13.65 2.22 -12.93
N MET A 117 -12.92 2.94 -13.77
CA MET A 117 -11.62 3.51 -13.39
C MET A 117 -11.79 4.55 -12.27
N LYS A 118 -12.78 5.43 -12.40
CA LYS A 118 -13.11 6.44 -11.40
C LYS A 118 -13.53 5.79 -10.08
N HIS A 119 -14.36 4.73 -10.12
CA HIS A 119 -14.77 3.98 -8.95
C HIS A 119 -13.57 3.37 -8.22
N PHE A 120 -12.69 2.68 -8.96
CA PHE A 120 -11.46 2.10 -8.41
C PHE A 120 -10.59 3.14 -7.70
N LEU A 121 -10.38 4.31 -8.30
CA LEU A 121 -9.62 5.40 -7.68
C LEU A 121 -10.29 5.98 -6.43
N MET A 122 -11.62 6.15 -6.45
CA MET A 122 -12.37 6.61 -5.28
C MET A 122 -12.33 5.59 -4.14
N GLU A 123 -12.35 4.29 -4.44
CA GLU A 123 -12.15 3.23 -3.44
C GLU A 123 -10.74 3.25 -2.87
N ALA A 124 -9.72 3.45 -3.71
CA ALA A 124 -8.32 3.54 -3.27
C ALA A 124 -8.14 4.71 -2.29
N LEU A 125 -8.69 5.89 -2.60
CA LEU A 125 -8.69 7.04 -1.69
C LEU A 125 -9.47 6.73 -0.40
N SER A 126 -10.64 6.09 -0.52
CA SER A 126 -11.47 5.75 0.65
C SER A 126 -10.72 4.83 1.62
N ARG A 127 -9.92 3.88 1.12
CA ARG A 127 -9.16 2.94 1.94
C ARG A 127 -8.08 3.60 2.80
N ILE A 128 -7.46 4.67 2.34
CA ILE A 128 -6.43 5.41 3.10
C ILE A 128 -7.04 6.47 4.02
N TYR A 129 -8.07 7.20 3.60
CA TYR A 129 -8.72 8.23 4.42
C TYR A 129 -9.72 7.66 5.43
N ARG A 130 -10.25 6.46 5.18
CA ARG A 130 -11.16 5.74 6.08
C ARG A 130 -10.74 4.27 6.17
N PRO A 131 -9.60 3.96 6.83
CA PRO A 131 -9.11 2.60 6.95
C PRO A 131 -10.19 1.62 7.39
N GLY A 132 -10.32 0.51 6.66
CA GLY A 132 -11.32 -0.52 6.90
C GLY A 132 -12.71 -0.22 6.33
N CYS A 133 -12.87 0.82 5.51
CA CYS A 133 -14.06 0.94 4.68
C CYS A 133 -14.23 -0.31 3.81
N LYS A 134 -15.47 -0.58 3.39
CA LYS A 134 -15.75 -1.69 2.50
C LYS A 134 -15.25 -1.35 1.09
N ALA A 135 -14.45 -2.22 0.50
CA ALA A 135 -14.12 -2.21 -0.92
C ALA A 135 -14.13 -3.67 -1.37
N ASP A 136 -15.18 -4.05 -2.11
CA ASP A 136 -15.48 -5.44 -2.46
C ASP A 136 -15.11 -5.75 -3.92
N GLU A 137 -14.74 -4.72 -4.67
CA GLU A 137 -14.56 -4.75 -6.11
C GLU A 137 -13.08 -4.67 -6.45
N MET A 138 -12.71 -5.31 -7.56
CA MET A 138 -11.35 -5.37 -8.07
C MET A 138 -11.37 -5.08 -9.55
N LEU A 139 -10.65 -4.03 -9.93
CA LEU A 139 -10.36 -3.71 -11.32
C LEU A 139 -9.52 -4.81 -11.95
N CYS A 140 -9.96 -5.37 -13.08
CA CYS A 140 -9.29 -6.47 -13.75
C CYS A 140 -8.92 -6.07 -15.18
N LEU A 141 -7.64 -5.84 -15.47
CA LEU A 141 -7.17 -5.57 -16.83
C LEU A 141 -6.94 -6.88 -17.59
N VAL A 142 -7.59 -7.02 -18.74
CA VAL A 142 -7.62 -8.27 -19.52
C VAL A 142 -7.12 -8.03 -20.94
N GLY A 143 -5.96 -8.59 -21.25
CA GLY A 143 -5.38 -8.48 -22.58
C GLY A 143 -4.02 -9.16 -22.67
N GLN A 144 -3.38 -9.05 -23.83
CA GLN A 144 -2.18 -9.83 -24.17
C GLN A 144 -1.06 -9.70 -23.12
N GLN A 145 -0.24 -10.75 -22.99
CA GLN A 145 0.95 -10.71 -22.15
C GLN A 145 1.89 -9.61 -22.67
N GLY A 146 2.56 -8.90 -21.75
CA GLY A 146 3.44 -7.79 -22.13
C GLY A 146 2.73 -6.48 -22.45
N ALA A 147 1.39 -6.39 -22.34
CA ALA A 147 0.64 -5.15 -22.57
C ALA A 147 0.82 -4.06 -21.49
N GLY A 148 1.80 -4.18 -20.58
CA GLY A 148 2.08 -3.16 -19.54
C GLY A 148 1.12 -3.12 -18.34
N LYS A 149 0.25 -4.13 -18.15
CA LYS A 149 -0.76 -4.17 -17.06
C LYS A 149 -0.19 -3.93 -15.65
N SER A 150 0.84 -4.69 -15.27
CA SER A 150 1.48 -4.58 -13.96
C SER A 150 2.18 -3.23 -13.79
N THR A 151 2.86 -2.78 -14.85
CA THR A 151 3.48 -1.45 -14.91
C THR A 151 2.47 -0.34 -14.70
N PHE A 152 1.25 -0.47 -15.25
CA PHE A 152 0.19 0.51 -15.06
C PHE A 152 -0.23 0.64 -13.61
N PHE A 153 -0.47 -0.47 -12.92
CA PHE A 153 -0.82 -0.40 -11.50
C PHE A 153 0.31 0.13 -10.64
N ARG A 154 1.57 -0.20 -10.99
CA ARG A 154 2.76 0.35 -10.33
C ARG A 154 2.88 1.86 -10.52
N PHE A 155 2.69 2.39 -11.73
CA PHE A 155 2.74 3.83 -11.96
C PHE A 155 1.52 4.55 -11.35
N LEU A 156 0.35 3.91 -11.35
CA LEU A 156 -0.86 4.47 -10.75
C LEU A 156 -0.70 4.76 -9.25
N VAL A 157 0.15 4.01 -8.56
CA VAL A 157 0.40 4.21 -7.13
C VAL A 157 1.41 5.32 -6.83
N LEU A 158 2.08 5.88 -7.85
CA LEU A 158 3.02 7.01 -7.79
C LEU A 158 4.36 6.75 -7.07
N ASN A 159 4.41 5.77 -6.17
CA ASN A 159 5.62 5.32 -5.51
C ASN A 159 5.65 3.79 -5.45
N ASP A 160 6.71 3.18 -6.00
CA ASP A 160 6.91 1.74 -6.06
C ASP A 160 6.81 1.06 -4.68
N ASP A 161 7.18 1.74 -3.58
CA ASP A 161 7.05 1.23 -2.21
C ASP A 161 5.60 1.00 -1.76
N TRP A 162 4.63 1.62 -2.44
CA TRP A 162 3.20 1.46 -2.15
C TRP A 162 2.53 0.42 -3.06
N PHE A 163 3.29 -0.20 -3.97
CA PHE A 163 2.81 -1.26 -4.87
C PHE A 163 3.33 -2.63 -4.44
N SER A 164 2.51 -3.66 -4.61
CA SER A 164 2.98 -5.05 -4.49
C SER A 164 2.26 -5.95 -5.48
N ASP A 165 2.99 -6.87 -6.11
CA ASP A 165 2.45 -7.95 -6.94
C ASP A 165 2.74 -9.34 -6.34
N ASP A 166 3.31 -9.39 -5.14
CA ASP A 166 3.82 -10.62 -4.52
C ASP A 166 2.73 -11.39 -3.74
N LEU A 167 1.48 -11.29 -4.19
CA LEU A 167 0.36 -12.02 -3.58
C LEU A 167 0.16 -13.39 -4.23
N ARG A 168 1.09 -14.32 -3.95
CA ARG A 168 1.08 -15.66 -4.59
C ARG A 168 0.12 -16.65 -3.96
N ASN A 169 -0.09 -16.58 -2.65
CA ASN A 169 -0.92 -17.54 -1.90
C ASN A 169 -1.82 -16.85 -0.87
N LEU A 170 -3.13 -16.89 -1.12
CA LEU A 170 -4.15 -16.31 -0.24
C LEU A 170 -4.31 -17.04 1.10
N GLY A 171 -3.86 -18.28 1.18
CA GLY A 171 -3.90 -19.11 2.37
C GLY A 171 -2.68 -18.97 3.28
N ASP A 172 -1.72 -18.10 2.96
CA ASP A 172 -0.55 -17.88 3.82
C ASP A 172 -0.97 -17.20 5.13
N ASN A 173 -0.55 -17.77 6.26
CA ASN A 173 -0.76 -17.20 7.57
C ASN A 173 -0.10 -15.82 7.72
N LYS A 174 0.93 -15.50 6.92
CA LYS A 174 1.64 -14.22 6.93
C LYS A 174 1.21 -13.26 5.82
N ILE A 175 0.13 -13.55 5.10
CA ILE A 175 -0.33 -12.72 3.99
C ILE A 175 -0.48 -11.24 4.37
N TYR A 176 -0.89 -10.96 5.60
CA TYR A 176 -1.04 -9.61 6.12
C TYR A 176 0.27 -8.81 6.15
N GLU A 177 1.43 -9.47 6.26
CA GLU A 177 2.75 -8.83 6.21
C GLU A 177 3.02 -8.30 4.80
N HIS A 178 2.56 -9.02 3.78
CA HIS A 178 2.61 -8.60 2.38
C HIS A 178 1.60 -7.48 2.07
N LEU A 179 0.46 -7.43 2.76
CA LEU A 179 -0.52 -6.34 2.55
C LEU A 179 -0.06 -5.02 3.18
N ARG A 180 0.69 -5.10 4.27
CA ARG A 180 1.07 -3.96 5.11
C ARG A 180 2.04 -3.05 4.34
N GLY A 181 1.76 -1.75 4.35
CA GLY A 181 2.62 -0.77 3.68
C GLY A 181 2.26 -0.47 2.22
N HIS A 182 1.35 -1.25 1.61
CA HIS A 182 0.98 -1.09 0.20
C HIS A 182 -0.43 -0.53 0.04
N TRP A 183 -0.61 0.29 -0.99
CA TRP A 183 -1.89 0.90 -1.37
C TRP A 183 -2.58 0.12 -2.48
N ILE A 184 -1.84 -0.30 -3.51
CA ILE A 184 -2.36 -1.14 -4.58
C ILE A 184 -1.62 -2.47 -4.56
N ILE A 185 -2.38 -3.56 -4.53
CA ILE A 185 -1.85 -4.91 -4.57
C ILE A 185 -2.36 -5.59 -5.84
N GLU A 186 -1.45 -5.83 -6.79
CA GLU A 186 -1.75 -6.60 -7.97
C GLU A 186 -1.80 -8.10 -7.64
N MET A 187 -2.82 -8.75 -8.17
CA MET A 187 -2.94 -10.20 -8.24
C MET A 187 -2.65 -10.62 -9.69
N PRO A 188 -1.40 -10.98 -10.03
CA PRO A 188 -1.03 -11.32 -11.38
C PRO A 188 -1.63 -12.66 -11.79
N GLY A 189 -1.98 -12.78 -13.08
CA GLY A 189 -2.38 -14.07 -13.65
C GLY A 189 -3.67 -14.64 -13.04
N MET A 190 -4.67 -13.79 -12.81
CA MET A 190 -5.95 -14.12 -12.14
C MET A 190 -6.62 -15.43 -12.62
N VAL A 191 -6.38 -15.86 -13.87
CA VAL A 191 -6.86 -17.13 -14.44
C VAL A 191 -6.35 -18.35 -13.65
N ALA A 192 -5.10 -18.33 -13.17
CA ALA A 192 -4.53 -19.42 -12.38
C ALA A 192 -4.99 -19.39 -10.92
N THR A 193 -5.26 -18.19 -10.40
CA THR A 193 -5.62 -17.96 -9.00
C THR A 193 -7.11 -18.22 -8.74
N ILE A 194 -8.00 -17.87 -9.68
CA ILE A 194 -9.44 -18.12 -9.59
C ILE A 194 -9.79 -19.47 -10.24
N SER A 195 -9.48 -20.56 -9.54
CA SER A 195 -10.23 -21.81 -9.77
C SER A 195 -11.64 -21.69 -9.16
N ALA A 196 -12.60 -22.50 -9.63
CA ALA A 196 -13.95 -22.53 -9.05
C ALA A 196 -13.94 -22.82 -7.53
N ARG A 197 -12.92 -23.52 -7.03
CA ARG A 197 -12.69 -23.83 -5.61
C ARG A 197 -12.24 -22.60 -4.80
N ASN A 198 -11.52 -21.67 -5.42
CA ASN A 198 -10.91 -20.51 -4.74
C ASN A 198 -11.75 -19.23 -4.86
N ASN A 199 -12.80 -19.20 -5.68
CA ASN A 199 -13.59 -17.99 -5.92
C ASN A 199 -14.26 -17.44 -4.65
N GLU A 200 -14.79 -18.32 -3.79
CA GLU A 200 -15.38 -17.91 -2.51
C GLU A 200 -14.33 -17.38 -1.53
N GLU A 201 -13.14 -18.00 -1.51
CA GLU A 201 -12.01 -17.54 -0.69
C GLU A 201 -11.52 -16.17 -1.16
N ILE A 202 -11.42 -15.93 -2.47
CA ILE A 202 -11.05 -14.63 -3.04
C ILE A 202 -12.10 -13.58 -2.71
N LYS A 203 -13.39 -13.87 -2.89
CA LYS A 203 -14.47 -12.93 -2.54
C LYS A 203 -14.43 -12.59 -1.06
N SER A 204 -14.30 -13.60 -0.20
CA SER A 204 -14.15 -13.41 1.24
C SER A 204 -12.94 -12.54 1.54
N PHE A 205 -11.80 -12.84 0.93
CA PHE A 205 -10.57 -12.08 1.09
C PHE A 205 -10.74 -10.63 0.66
N LEU A 206 -11.22 -10.32 -0.55
CA LEU A 206 -11.44 -8.95 -1.03
C LEU A 206 -12.34 -8.14 -0.08
N THR A 207 -13.45 -8.75 0.37
CA THR A 207 -14.46 -8.07 1.21
C THR A 207 -14.04 -7.80 2.65
N ARG A 208 -12.89 -8.35 3.11
CA ARG A 208 -12.41 -8.11 4.48
C ARG A 208 -12.12 -6.62 4.69
N GLN A 209 -12.52 -6.12 5.86
CA GLN A 209 -12.28 -4.75 6.29
C GLN A 209 -11.07 -4.62 7.22
N LYS A 210 -10.70 -5.72 7.87
CA LYS A 210 -9.58 -5.80 8.78
C LYS A 210 -8.93 -7.18 8.72
N ASP A 211 -7.66 -7.24 9.04
CA ASP A 211 -6.92 -8.46 9.29
C ASP A 211 -6.51 -8.47 10.77
N THR A 212 -6.74 -9.59 11.45
CA THR A 212 -6.40 -9.76 12.87
C THR A 212 -5.16 -10.63 12.96
N TYR A 213 -4.07 -10.10 13.50
CA TYR A 213 -2.83 -10.86 13.66
C TYR A 213 -1.98 -10.32 14.81
N ARG A 214 -0.99 -11.12 15.21
CA ARG A 214 -0.06 -10.77 16.28
C ARG A 214 1.34 -10.67 15.70
N ASP A 215 1.91 -9.47 15.70
CA ASP A 215 3.33 -9.29 15.35
C ASP A 215 4.22 -10.20 16.24
N PRO A 216 5.37 -10.68 15.73
CA PRO A 216 6.38 -11.30 16.57
C PRO A 216 6.68 -10.44 17.80
N TYR A 217 6.78 -11.08 18.97
CA TYR A 217 7.02 -10.43 20.27
C TYR A 217 5.90 -9.51 20.80
N ALA A 218 4.80 -9.32 20.06
CA ALA A 218 3.63 -8.63 20.59
C ALA A 218 2.88 -9.51 21.61
N LYS A 219 2.38 -8.89 22.68
CA LYS A 219 1.64 -9.58 23.73
C LYS A 219 0.24 -10.00 23.28
N TYR A 220 -0.40 -9.17 22.45
CA TYR A 220 -1.78 -9.35 21.99
C TYR A 220 -1.86 -9.26 20.47
N ALA A 221 -2.83 -9.97 19.90
CA ALA A 221 -3.21 -9.74 18.51
C ALA A 221 -3.90 -8.38 18.38
N GLU A 222 -3.70 -7.72 17.25
CA GLU A 222 -4.32 -6.43 16.94
C GLU A 222 -5.16 -6.55 15.68
N ASP A 223 -6.30 -5.86 15.69
CA ASP A 223 -7.12 -5.66 14.51
C ASP A 223 -6.51 -4.54 13.67
N ARG A 224 -6.05 -4.87 12.47
CA ARG A 224 -5.53 -3.87 11.53
C ARG A 224 -6.48 -3.67 10.38
N LYS A 225 -7.00 -2.45 10.29
CA LYS A 225 -7.94 -2.07 9.24
C LYS A 225 -7.22 -2.01 7.90
N ARG A 226 -7.84 -2.53 6.85
CA ARG A 226 -7.24 -2.57 5.51
C ARG A 226 -7.22 -1.19 4.87
N GLN A 227 -6.05 -0.85 4.36
CA GLN A 227 -5.75 0.40 3.65
C GLN A 227 -5.39 0.16 2.17
N CYS A 228 -5.26 -1.11 1.75
CA CYS A 228 -4.97 -1.48 0.38
C CYS A 228 -6.23 -1.74 -0.45
N LEU A 229 -6.08 -1.63 -1.77
CA LEU A 229 -7.02 -2.05 -2.79
C LEU A 229 -6.38 -3.13 -3.68
N PHE A 230 -7.19 -4.02 -4.22
CA PHE A 230 -6.71 -5.10 -5.08
C PHE A 230 -6.96 -4.78 -6.54
N ALA A 231 -5.97 -5.11 -7.37
CA ALA A 231 -6.01 -5.00 -8.82
C ALA A 231 -5.70 -6.36 -9.44
N GLY A 232 -6.40 -6.74 -10.50
CA GLY A 232 -6.21 -8.00 -11.19
C GLY A 232 -5.62 -7.79 -12.57
N SER A 233 -4.70 -8.67 -12.98
CA SER A 233 -4.26 -8.75 -14.38
C SER A 233 -4.46 -10.16 -14.94
N ALA A 234 -4.98 -10.22 -16.17
CA ALA A 234 -5.25 -11.49 -16.85
C ALA A 234 -4.89 -11.42 -18.34
N ASN A 235 -4.46 -12.57 -18.87
CA ASN A 235 -4.17 -12.70 -20.31
C ASN A 235 -5.38 -13.17 -21.12
N THR A 236 -6.36 -13.80 -20.48
CA THR A 236 -7.56 -14.33 -21.14
C THR A 236 -8.81 -13.91 -20.39
N ARG A 237 -9.92 -13.74 -21.12
CA ARG A 237 -11.24 -13.41 -20.56
C ARG A 237 -11.85 -14.55 -19.73
N GLN A 238 -11.31 -15.77 -19.82
CA GLN A 238 -11.76 -16.95 -19.08
C GLN A 238 -11.32 -16.96 -17.60
N PHE A 239 -10.89 -15.84 -17.04
CA PHE A 239 -10.49 -15.74 -15.62
C PHE A 239 -11.69 -15.64 -14.67
N ILE A 240 -12.84 -15.15 -15.14
CA ILE A 240 -14.04 -15.06 -14.32
C ILE A 240 -14.74 -16.42 -14.39
N PRO A 241 -14.77 -17.22 -13.31
CA PRO A 241 -15.47 -18.48 -13.30
C PRO A 241 -16.95 -18.23 -13.59
N PHE A 242 -17.59 -19.19 -14.28
CA PHE A 242 -19.04 -19.20 -14.51
C PHE A 242 -19.78 -19.23 -13.17
N ASP A 243 -20.02 -18.06 -12.61
CA ASP A 243 -20.55 -17.89 -11.27
C ASP A 243 -22.08 -17.71 -11.32
N ARG A 244 -22.81 -18.71 -10.83
CA ARG A 244 -24.28 -18.66 -10.70
C ARG A 244 -24.76 -17.57 -9.72
N THR A 245 -23.88 -17.04 -8.86
CA THR A 245 -24.19 -15.99 -7.87
C THR A 245 -23.80 -14.57 -8.29
N GLY A 246 -23.24 -14.42 -9.50
CA GLY A 246 -22.81 -13.14 -10.07
C GLY A 246 -21.40 -12.73 -9.64
N ALA A 247 -20.54 -12.55 -10.65
CA ALA A 247 -19.14 -12.13 -10.51
C ALA A 247 -18.96 -10.61 -10.25
N ARG A 248 -19.85 -9.99 -9.47
CA ARG A 248 -19.88 -8.52 -9.26
C ARG A 248 -18.62 -7.92 -8.63
N ARG A 249 -17.73 -8.75 -8.07
CA ARG A 249 -16.48 -8.30 -7.42
C ARG A 249 -15.35 -8.08 -8.43
N PHE A 250 -15.52 -8.52 -9.67
CA PHE A 250 -14.51 -8.38 -10.72
C PHE A 250 -15.05 -7.41 -11.76
N LEU A 251 -14.31 -6.33 -11.99
CA LEU A 251 -14.64 -5.31 -12.99
C LEU A 251 -13.68 -5.48 -14.18
N PRO A 252 -13.98 -6.39 -15.13
CA PRO A 252 -13.11 -6.63 -16.28
C PRO A 252 -13.11 -5.44 -17.24
N ILE A 253 -11.93 -4.96 -17.57
CA ILE A 253 -11.70 -4.05 -18.69
C ILE A 253 -10.83 -4.77 -19.71
N ALA A 254 -11.36 -4.92 -20.92
CA ALA A 254 -10.60 -5.44 -22.04
C ALA A 254 -9.62 -4.36 -22.53
N ILE A 255 -8.37 -4.77 -22.70
CA ILE A 255 -7.29 -3.89 -23.16
C ILE A 255 -6.66 -4.47 -24.43
N ASP A 256 -6.15 -3.60 -25.28
CA ASP A 256 -5.50 -3.94 -26.54
C ASP A 256 -4.34 -2.97 -26.77
N SER A 257 -3.12 -3.41 -26.45
CA SER A 257 -1.92 -2.57 -26.55
C SER A 257 -1.65 -2.06 -27.96
N SER A 258 -2.20 -2.71 -29.01
CA SER A 258 -2.08 -2.22 -30.39
C SER A 258 -2.90 -0.96 -30.67
N LYS A 259 -3.90 -0.67 -29.81
CA LYS A 259 -4.77 0.50 -29.88
C LYS A 259 -4.39 1.58 -28.87
N ALA A 260 -3.40 1.33 -28.01
CA ALA A 260 -2.90 2.34 -27.08
C ALA A 260 -2.25 3.48 -27.87
N GLU A 261 -2.53 4.71 -27.46
CA GLU A 261 -1.93 5.91 -28.06
C GLU A 261 -0.43 5.99 -27.76
N LYS A 262 -0.03 5.50 -26.57
CA LYS A 262 1.34 5.50 -26.10
C LYS A 262 1.60 4.25 -25.27
N HIS A 263 2.74 3.59 -25.47
CA HIS A 263 3.10 2.49 -24.59
C HIS A 263 3.57 3.05 -23.25
N ILE A 264 3.17 2.42 -22.16
CA ILE A 264 3.39 2.97 -20.81
C ILE A 264 4.86 3.14 -20.43
N LEU A 265 5.77 2.38 -21.07
CA LEU A 265 7.22 2.49 -20.88
C LEU A 265 7.91 3.46 -21.84
N ASP A 266 7.18 4.06 -22.80
CA ASP A 266 7.81 4.99 -23.75
C ASP A 266 8.28 6.29 -23.07
N ASP A 267 7.63 6.68 -21.98
CA ASP A 267 7.98 7.86 -21.18
C ASP A 267 7.47 7.73 -19.74
N GLU A 268 8.32 7.22 -18.86
CA GLU A 268 8.00 7.03 -17.44
C GLU A 268 7.79 8.34 -16.67
N LYS A 269 8.23 9.49 -17.21
CA LYS A 269 8.00 10.78 -16.54
C LYS A 269 6.61 11.35 -16.85
N GLU A 270 6.07 11.03 -18.02
CA GLU A 270 4.70 11.40 -18.39
C GLU A 270 3.66 10.45 -17.79
N ALA A 271 3.97 9.15 -17.77
CA ALA A 271 3.07 8.07 -17.35
C ALA A 271 2.84 8.05 -15.83
#